data_AF-A0A0W1AP52-F1
#
_entry.id   AF-A0A0W1AP52-F1
#
_cell.length_a   1.000
_cell.length_b   1.000
_cell.length_c   1.000
_cell.angle_alpha   90.00
_cell.angle_beta   90.00
_cell.angle_gamma   90.00
#
_symmetry.space_group_name_H-M   'P 1'
#
loop_
_entity.id
_entity.type
_entity.pdbx_description
1 polymer ?
#
loop_
_entity_poly.entity_id
_entity_poly.type
_entity_poly.pdbx_seq_one_letter_code
_entity_poly.pdbx_strand_id
1 'polypeptide(L)' 'MERQLRKYSKEYKHEAVSIALSYGNVNQAAKELGVPGPTLHEWVSKTKYTGSNFIEQKPR' A
#
# COMPACT_ATOMS: atom_id res chain seq x y z
N MET A 1 11.64 -10.55 -14.30
CA MET A 1 10.29 -10.52 -13.68
C MET A 1 9.67 -9.18 -14.02
N GLU A 2 8.72 -9.16 -14.96
CA GLU A 2 7.99 -7.95 -15.30
C GLU A 2 7.03 -7.66 -14.14
N ARG A 3 7.30 -6.59 -13.39
CA ARG A 3 6.45 -6.17 -12.28
C ARG A 3 5.17 -5.60 -12.88
N GLN A 4 4.19 -6.47 -13.16
CA GLN A 4 2.84 -6.08 -13.53
C GLN A 4 2.34 -5.11 -12.46
N LEU A 5 2.27 -3.82 -12.82
CA LEU A 5 1.74 -2.77 -11.95
C LEU A 5 0.25 -3.02 -11.80
N ARG A 6 -0.11 -3.88 -10.83
CA ARG A 6 -1.49 -4.01 -10.35
C ARG A 6 -1.96 -2.60 -9.98
N LYS A 7 -2.93 -2.09 -10.73
CA LYS A 7 -3.60 -0.83 -10.40
C LYS A 7 -4.46 -1.06 -9.17
N TYR A 8 -3.90 -0.77 -8.00
CA TYR A 8 -4.66 -0.75 -6.76
C TYR A 8 -5.47 0.54 -6.69
N SER A 9 -6.78 0.43 -6.54
CA SER A 9 -7.69 1.55 -6.31
C SER A 9 -7.32 2.31 -5.03
N LYS A 10 -7.66 3.60 -4.96
CA LYS A 10 -7.37 4.44 -3.78
C LYS A 10 -8.02 3.88 -2.51
N GLU A 11 -9.27 3.42 -2.62
CA GLU A 11 -10.01 2.77 -1.53
C GLU A 11 -9.28 1.54 -1.01
N TYR A 12 -8.84 0.67 -1.92
CA TYR A 12 -8.10 -0.53 -1.57
C TYR A 12 -6.77 -0.21 -0.85
N LYS A 13 -6.04 0.82 -1.30
CA LYS A 13 -4.81 1.27 -0.61
C LYS A 13 -5.11 1.76 0.81
N HIS A 14 -6.20 2.50 0.99
CA HIS A 14 -6.63 2.99 2.30
C HIS A 14 -7.01 1.85 3.24
N GLU A 15 -7.81 0.90 2.76
CA GLU A 15 -8.21 -0.27 3.53
C GLU A 15 -6.98 -1.11 3.92
N ALA A 16 -6.08 -1.37 2.96
CA ALA A 16 -4.84 -2.10 3.21
C ALA A 16 -3.97 -1.44 4.29
N VAL A 17 -3.81 -0.13 4.24
CA VAL A 17 -3.08 0.64 5.25
C VAL A 17 -3.78 0.56 6.61
N SER A 18 -5.11 0.71 6.63
CA SER A 18 -5.90 0.64 7.87
C SER A 18 -5.73 -0.71 8.56
N ILE A 19 -5.82 -1.80 7.81
CA ILE A 19 -5.61 -3.17 8.30
C ILE A 19 -4.17 -3.32 8.81
N ALA A 20 -3.17 -2.87 8.05
CA ALA A 20 -1.77 -2.95 8.47
C ALA A 20 -1.47 -2.20 9.78
N LEU A 21 -2.09 -1.03 9.97
CA LEU A 21 -1.99 -0.25 11.19
C LEU A 21 -2.73 -0.95 12.35
N SER A 22 -3.89 -1.53 12.10
CA SER A 22 -4.69 -2.24 13.11
C SER A 22 -4.03 -3.54 13.58
N TYR A 23 -3.38 -4.29 12.68
CA TYR A 23 -2.63 -5.50 13.01
C TYR A 23 -1.30 -5.19 13.72
N GLY A 24 -0.75 -3.98 13.58
CA GLY A 24 0.60 -3.65 14.04
C GLY A 24 1.73 -4.36 13.26
N ASN A 25 1.39 -5.16 12.24
CA ASN A 25 2.35 -5.91 11.44
C ASN A 25 2.04 -5.77 9.94
N VAL A 26 2.81 -4.90 9.28
CA VAL A 26 2.67 -4.59 7.85
C VAL A 26 2.92 -5.82 6.97
N ASN A 27 3.87 -6.68 7.35
CA ASN A 27 4.27 -7.81 6.51
C ASN A 27 3.21 -8.92 6.50
N GLN A 28 2.56 -9.12 7.65
CA GLN A 28 1.45 -10.06 7.77
C GLN A 28 0.22 -9.56 7.01
N ALA A 29 -0.17 -8.29 7.19
CA ALA A 29 -1.26 -7.68 6.44
C ALA A 29 -1.00 -7.71 4.92
N ALA A 30 0.23 -7.45 4.48
CA ALA A 30 0.61 -7.53 3.08
C ALA A 30 0.39 -8.93 2.50
N LYS A 31 0.77 -9.97 3.23
CA LYS A 31 0.56 -11.37 2.83
C LYS A 31 -0.92 -11.73 2.75
N GLU A 32 -1.72 -11.28 3.71
CA GLU A 32 -3.16 -11.53 3.77
C GLU A 32 -3.93 -10.83 2.64
N LEU A 33 -3.53 -9.60 2.33
CA LEU A 33 -4.11 -8.79 1.25
C LEU A 33 -3.56 -9.16 -0.14
N GLY A 34 -2.50 -9.97 -0.22
CA GLY A 34 -1.83 -10.29 -1.48
C GLY A 34 -1.09 -9.10 -2.10
N VAL A 35 -0.71 -8.13 -1.26
CA VAL A 35 0.08 -6.94 -1.63
C VAL A 35 1.55 -7.22 -1.31
N PRO A 36 2.51 -6.77 -2.14
CA PRO A 36 3.92 -6.89 -1.78
C PRO A 36 4.22 -6.10 -0.49
N GLY A 37 4.90 -6.74 0.47
CA GLY A 37 5.34 -6.11 1.72
C GLY A 37 5.98 -4.72 1.53
N PRO A 38 6.93 -4.53 0.59
CA PRO A 38 7.53 -3.22 0.33
C PRO A 38 6.51 -2.17 -0.15
N THR A 39 5.51 -2.59 -0.93
CA THR A 39 4.46 -1.70 -1.44
C THR A 39 3.54 -1.24 -0.32
N LEU A 40 3.13 -2.14 0.58
CA LEU A 40 2.29 -1.76 1.71
C LEU A 40 3.06 -0.88 2.71
N HIS A 41 4.35 -1.17 2.93
CA HIS A 41 5.23 -0.33 3.74
C HIS A 41 5.32 1.10 3.18
N GLU A 42 5.48 1.23 1.86
CA GLU A 42 5.50 2.55 1.20
C GLU A 42 4.17 3.28 1.38
N TRP A 43 3.03 2.59 1.28
CA TRP A 43 1.71 3.21 1.51
C TRP A 43 1.58 3.69 2.95
N VAL A 44 1.89 2.86 3.95
CA VAL A 44 1.82 3.22 5.39
C VAL A 44 2.77 4.38 5.71
N SER A 45 3.99 4.36 5.19
CA SER A 45 4.94 5.47 5.36
C SER A 45 4.45 6.75 4.70
N LYS A 46 3.85 6.67 3.50
CA LYS A 46 3.24 7.81 2.83
C LYS A 46 2.08 8.37 3.64
N THR A 47 1.19 7.55 4.22
CA THR A 47 0.04 8.06 4.99
C THR A 47 0.46 8.83 6.25
N LYS A 48 1.54 8.40 6.90
CA LYS A 48 2.09 9.11 8.07
C LYS A 48 2.74 10.44 7.71
N TYR A 49 3.33 10.55 6.52
CA TYR A 49 3.99 11.77 6.05
C TYR A 49 3.04 12.71 5.30
N THR A 50 1.89 12.21 4.86
CA THR A 50 1.02 12.90 3.92
C THR A 50 -0.34 13.19 4.53
N GLY A 51 -0.51 14.43 5.01
CA GLY A 51 -1.81 15.07 4.97
C GLY A 51 -2.24 15.46 3.55
N SER A 52 -1.47 15.15 2.49
CA SER A 52 -1.72 15.63 1.11
C SER A 52 -0.93 14.87 0.02
N ASN A 53 -1.65 14.07 -0.77
CA ASN A 53 -1.27 13.38 -2.03
C ASN A 53 -0.67 11.96 -1.97
N PHE A 54 -1.56 10.99 -2.18
CA PHE A 54 -1.22 9.67 -2.74
C PHE A 54 -0.85 9.81 -4.22
N ILE A 55 0.46 9.83 -4.50
CA ILE A 55 1.00 9.91 -5.86
C ILE A 55 0.70 8.62 -6.64
N GLU A 56 -0.12 8.77 -7.67
CA GLU A 56 -0.44 7.78 -8.68
C GLU A 56 0.75 7.67 -9.64
N GLN A 57 1.54 6.60 -9.51
CA GLN A 57 2.60 6.31 -10.48
C GLN A 57 1.98 5.74 -11.76
N LYS A 58 1.89 6.57 -12.81
CA LYS A 58 1.70 6.12 -14.20
C LYS A 58 3.05 5.63 -14.75
N PRO A 59 3.12 4.45 -15.38
CA PRO A 59 4.24 4.13 -16.25
C PRO A 59 4.05 4.81 -17.61
N ARG A 60 5.14 5.38 -18.13
CA ARG A 60 5.30 5.89 -19.50
C ARG A 60 5.70 4.73 -20.42
#